data_AF-B9M728-F1
#
_entry.id   AF-B9M728-F1
#
_cell.length_a   1.000
_cell.length_b   1.000
_cell.length_c   1.000
_cell.angle_alpha   90.00
_cell.angle_beta   90.00
_cell.angle_gamma   90.00
#
_symmetry.space_group_name_H-M   'P 1'
#
loop_
_entity.id
_entity.type
_entity.pdbx_description
1 polymer ?
#
loop_
_entity_poly.entity_id
_entity_poly.type
_entity_poly.pdbx_seq_one_letter_code
_entity_poly.pdbx_strand_id
1 'polypeptide(L)'
;MTDETNVYGTVLTYFSNEFTTIKERLKTGQFENYRERVVVSQLISEAINLLAPYVRSDARTRILVRDGETLKKDLLSVRDLITRKSSPRPENPSLLKALLDKKQ
;
A
#
# COMPACT_ATOMS: atom_id res chain seq x y z
N MET A 1 -1.57 -24.07 -30.56
CA MET A 1 -0.70 -23.31 -29.62
C MET A 1 -1.21 -21.88 -29.39
N THR A 2 -2.52 -21.66 -29.22
CA THR A 2 -3.12 -20.31 -29.14
C THR A 2 -3.84 -20.04 -27.82
N ASP A 3 -4.29 -21.06 -27.09
CA ASP A 3 -5.03 -20.88 -25.84
C ASP A 3 -4.14 -20.53 -24.64
N GLU A 4 -2.96 -21.14 -24.53
CA GLU A 4 -2.04 -20.89 -23.39
C GLU A 4 -1.57 -19.43 -23.34
N THR A 5 -1.32 -18.82 -24.49
CA THR A 5 -0.93 -17.41 -24.60
C THR A 5 -2.04 -16.47 -24.14
N ASN A 6 -3.30 -16.85 -24.38
CA ASN A 6 -4.47 -16.07 -23.97
C ASN A 6 -4.72 -16.19 -22.46
N VAL A 7 -4.58 -17.39 -21.91
CA VAL A 7 -4.69 -17.63 -20.46
C VAL A 7 -3.59 -16.89 -19.70
N TYR A 8 -2.34 -16.96 -20.17
CA TYR A 8 -1.23 -16.25 -19.56
C TYR A 8 -1.45 -14.73 -19.55
N GLY A 9 -1.88 -14.16 -20.68
CA GLY A 9 -2.24 -12.73 -20.76
C GLY A 9 -3.38 -12.35 -19.81
N THR A 10 -4.37 -13.22 -19.65
CA THR A 10 -5.49 -13.03 -18.72
C THR A 10 -5.01 -13.01 -17.27
N VAL A 11 -4.13 -13.93 -16.88
CA VAL A 11 -3.56 -14.02 -15.53
C VAL A 11 -2.74 -12.77 -15.19
N LEU A 12 -1.91 -12.29 -16.11
CA LEU A 12 -1.16 -11.05 -15.90
C LEU A 12 -2.07 -9.84 -15.76
N THR A 13 -3.12 -9.77 -16.57
CA THR A 13 -4.11 -8.69 -16.50
C THR A 13 -4.86 -8.72 -15.16
N TYR A 14 -5.22 -9.91 -14.68
CA TYR A 14 -5.85 -10.10 -13.37
C TYR A 14 -4.97 -9.54 -12.24
N PHE A 15 -3.72 -10.00 -12.13
CA PHE A 15 -2.80 -9.52 -11.09
C PHE A 15 -2.49 -8.02 -11.20
N SER A 16 -2.37 -7.50 -12.42
CA SER A 16 -2.19 -6.06 -12.66
C SER A 16 -3.36 -5.25 -12.13
N ASN A 17 -4.59 -5.71 -12.36
CA ASN A 17 -5.79 -5.06 -11.86
C ASN A 17 -5.86 -5.13 -10.33
N GLU A 18 -5.62 -6.30 -9.74
CA GLU A 18 -5.61 -6.48 -8.28
C GLU A 18 -4.59 -5.57 -7.59
N PHE A 19 -3.35 -5.49 -8.10
CA PHE A 19 -2.32 -4.60 -7.54
C PHE A 19 -2.71 -3.13 -7.67
N THR A 20 -3.35 -2.75 -8.77
CA THR A 20 -3.85 -1.39 -8.98
C THR A 20 -4.96 -1.06 -7.98
N THR A 21 -5.93 -1.95 -7.81
CA THR A 21 -7.01 -1.79 -6.83
C THR A 21 -6.45 -1.68 -5.41
N ILE A 22 -5.53 -2.55 -5.00
CA ILE A 22 -4.93 -2.47 -3.66
C ILE A 22 -4.20 -1.13 -3.47
N LYS A 23 -3.46 -0.67 -4.48
CA LYS A 23 -2.77 0.63 -4.44
C LYS A 23 -3.74 1.80 -4.28
N GLU A 24 -4.88 1.77 -4.96
CA GLU A 24 -5.93 2.78 -4.81
C GLU A 24 -6.59 2.75 -3.43
N ARG A 25 -6.87 1.54 -2.91
CA ARG A 25 -7.40 1.35 -1.55
C ARG A 25 -6.43 1.85 -0.48
N LEU A 26 -5.13 1.67 -0.70
CA LEU A 26 -4.09 2.22 0.19
C LEU A 26 -4.07 3.75 0.15
N LYS A 27 -4.12 4.36 -1.04
CA LYS A 27 -4.14 5.83 -1.21
C LYS A 27 -5.38 6.48 -0.61
N THR A 28 -6.55 5.85 -0.77
CA THR A 28 -7.82 6.33 -0.20
C THR A 28 -7.93 6.08 1.30
N GLY A 29 -6.96 5.36 1.89
CA GLY A 29 -6.91 5.14 3.32
C GLY A 29 -7.84 4.05 3.84
N GLN A 30 -8.36 3.19 2.96
CA GLN A 30 -9.28 2.10 3.32
C GLN A 30 -8.63 1.00 4.15
N PHE A 31 -7.29 0.92 4.17
CA PHE A 31 -6.56 0.04 5.08
C PHE A 31 -6.36 0.71 6.45
N GLU A 32 -7.42 0.73 7.26
CA GLU A 32 -7.38 1.32 8.61
C GLU A 32 -6.61 0.45 9.60
N ASN A 33 -6.67 -0.87 9.42
CA ASN A 33 -6.04 -1.83 10.33
C ASN A 33 -4.67 -2.29 9.80
N TYR A 34 -3.63 -2.15 10.62
CA TYR A 34 -2.29 -2.65 10.28
C TYR A 34 -2.28 -4.17 10.04
N ARG A 35 -3.09 -4.94 10.79
CA ARG A 35 -3.21 -6.40 10.59
C ARG A 35 -3.68 -6.74 9.18
N GLU A 36 -4.64 -5.99 8.65
CA GLU A 36 -5.14 -6.17 7.28
C GLU A 36 -4.04 -5.88 6.25
N ARG A 37 -3.27 -4.80 6.45
CA ARG A 37 -2.12 -4.48 5.58
C ARG A 37 -1.08 -5.61 5.55
N VAL A 38 -0.81 -6.24 6.70
CA VAL A 38 0.11 -7.38 6.79
C VAL A 38 -0.43 -8.59 6.03
N VAL A 39 -1.72 -8.90 6.17
CA VAL A 39 -2.34 -10.03 5.43
C VAL A 39 -2.29 -9.77 3.92
N VAL A 40 -2.66 -8.57 3.47
CA VAL A 40 -2.60 -8.21 2.04
C VAL A 40 -1.16 -8.25 1.51
N SER A 41 -0.19 -7.82 2.32
CA SER A 41 1.25 -7.91 2.00
C SER A 41 1.72 -9.37 1.83
N GLN A 42 1.20 -10.30 2.62
CA GLN A 42 1.46 -11.74 2.47
C GLN A 42 0.88 -12.27 1.15
N LEU A 43 -0.37 -11.92 0.82
CA LEU A 43 -1.01 -12.32 -0.44
C LEU A 43 -0.26 -11.78 -1.67
N ILE A 44 0.23 -10.54 -1.61
CA ILE A 44 1.09 -9.98 -2.67
C ILE A 44 2.40 -10.75 -2.77
N SER A 45 2.98 -11.19 -1.65
CA SER A 45 4.21 -11.99 -1.66
C SER A 45 3.99 -13.35 -2.31
N GLU A 46 2.85 -13.99 -2.05
CA GLU A 46 2.46 -15.23 -2.73
C GLU A 46 2.28 -15.03 -4.23
N ALA A 47 1.56 -13.97 -4.64
CA ALA A 47 1.40 -13.61 -6.06
C ALA A 47 2.75 -13.37 -6.76
N ILE A 48 3.68 -12.67 -6.12
CA ILE A 48 5.04 -12.46 -6.66
C ILE A 48 5.77 -13.78 -6.82
N ASN A 49 5.68 -14.69 -5.84
CA ASN A 49 6.35 -15.99 -5.92
C ASN A 49 5.81 -16.84 -7.09
N LEU A 50 4.50 -16.76 -7.37
CA LEU A 50 3.89 -17.41 -8.53
C LEU A 50 4.39 -16.82 -9.86
N LEU A 51 4.65 -15.52 -9.89
CA LEU A 51 5.12 -14.79 -11.08
C LEU A 51 6.65 -14.86 -11.27
N ALA A 52 7.41 -15.12 -10.21
CA ALA A 52 8.87 -15.09 -10.19
C ALA A 52 9.56 -15.91 -11.31
N PRO A 53 9.09 -17.12 -11.66
CA PRO A 53 9.70 -17.91 -12.74
C PRO A 53 9.68 -17.20 -14.11
N TYR A 54 8.68 -16.35 -14.35
CA TYR A 54 8.42 -15.74 -15.65
C TYR A 54 9.07 -14.35 -15.82
N VAL A 55 9.71 -13.81 -14.76
CA VAL A 55 10.35 -12.47 -14.76
C VAL A 55 11.50 -12.34 -15.76
N ARG A 56 12.20 -13.46 -16.03
CA ARG A 56 13.32 -13.48 -16.98
C ARG A 56 12.83 -13.46 -18.43
N SER A 57 11.76 -14.21 -18.72
CA SER A 57 11.22 -14.39 -20.06
C SER A 57 10.30 -13.26 -20.51
N ASP A 58 9.62 -12.58 -19.58
CA ASP A 58 8.61 -11.56 -19.92
C ASP A 58 8.85 -10.24 -19.18
N ALA A 59 8.91 -9.15 -19.95
CA ALA A 59 9.02 -7.80 -19.44
C ALA A 59 7.79 -7.35 -18.64
N ARG A 60 6.58 -7.77 -19.04
CA ARG A 60 5.33 -7.41 -18.33
C ARG A 60 5.33 -8.01 -16.93
N THR A 61 5.68 -9.28 -16.81
CA THR A 61 5.81 -9.95 -15.51
C THR A 61 6.87 -9.30 -14.63
N ARG A 62 7.98 -8.86 -15.22
CA ARG A 62 9.02 -8.14 -14.48
C ARG A 62 8.52 -6.81 -13.91
N ILE A 63 7.76 -6.04 -14.69
CA ILE A 63 7.14 -4.80 -14.21
C ILE A 63 6.17 -5.11 -13.09
N LEU A 64 5.28 -6.09 -13.31
CA LEU A 64 4.27 -6.49 -12.34
C LEU A 64 4.87 -6.94 -11.00
N VAL A 65 5.95 -7.72 -11.02
CA VAL A 65 6.68 -8.13 -9.81
C VAL A 65 7.30 -6.93 -9.09
N ARG A 66 7.92 -6.00 -9.82
CA ARG A 66 8.47 -4.75 -9.23
C ARG A 66 7.39 -3.89 -8.60
N ASP A 67 6.24 -3.77 -9.25
CA ASP A 67 5.09 -3.03 -8.74
C ASP A 67 4.54 -3.67 -7.47
N GLY A 68 4.42 -5.01 -7.45
CA GLY A 68 4.04 -5.76 -6.26
C GLY A 68 5.04 -5.58 -5.11
N GLU A 69 6.35 -5.65 -5.37
CA GLU A 69 7.37 -5.43 -4.35
C GLU A 69 7.32 -4.01 -3.75
N THR A 70 7.04 -3.02 -4.58
CA THR A 70 6.88 -1.63 -4.15
C THR A 70 5.64 -1.49 -3.29
N LEU A 71 4.50 -2.03 -3.75
CA LEU A 71 3.24 -2.00 -3.02
C LEU A 71 3.34 -2.70 -1.66
N LYS A 72 4.10 -3.80 -1.57
CA LYS A 72 4.39 -4.49 -0.31
C LYS A 72 5.10 -3.57 0.69
N LYS A 73 6.10 -2.80 0.23
CA LYS A 73 6.82 -1.84 1.07
C LYS A 73 5.88 -0.72 1.52
N ASP A 74 5.03 -0.24 0.63
CA ASP A 74 4.06 0.83 0.94
C ASP A 74 3.03 0.37 1.98
N LEU A 75 2.50 -0.85 1.86
CA LEU A 75 1.56 -1.43 2.83
C LEU A 75 2.16 -1.58 4.23
N LEU A 76 3.43 -2.00 4.31
CA LEU A 76 4.12 -2.20 5.58
C LEU A 76 4.77 -0.92 6.12
N SER A 77 4.76 0.17 5.35
CA SER A 77 5.32 1.45 5.76
C SER A 77 4.50 2.02 6.92
N VAL A 78 5.17 2.23 8.05
CA VAL A 78 4.59 2.86 9.25
C VAL A 78 4.49 4.39 9.10
N ARG A 79 5.04 4.95 8.02
CA ARG A 79 5.11 6.40 7.80
C ARG A 79 3.72 7.05 7.83
N ASP A 80 2.72 6.36 7.30
CA ASP A 80 1.31 6.83 7.28
C ASP A 80 0.58 6.67 8.62
N LEU A 81 1.03 5.73 9.47
CA LEU A 81 0.49 5.54 10.82
C LEU A 81 0.97 6.63 11.78
N ILE A 82 2.20 7.11 11.60
CA ILE A 82 2.79 8.17 12.44
C ILE A 82 2.15 9.52 12.10
N THR A 83 1.96 9.84 10.82
CA THR A 83 1.31 11.09 10.39
C THR A 83 -0.17 11.18 10.79
N ARG A 84 -0.89 10.05 10.83
CA ARG A 84 -2.28 10.02 11.33
C ARG A 84 -2.38 10.13 12.86
N LYS A 85 -1.40 9.63 13.61
CA LYS A 85 -1.34 9.81 15.08
C LYS A 85 -0.87 11.21 15.50
N SER A 86 -0.22 11.96 14.63
CA SER A 86 0.44 13.22 15.00
C SER A 86 -0.42 14.49 14.90
N SER A 87 -1.71 14.43 14.53
CA SER A 87 -2.54 15.64 14.42
C SER A 87 -4.01 15.44 14.83
N PRO A 88 -4.66 16.40 15.53
CA PRO A 88 -4.17 17.69 16.02
C PRO A 88 -4.07 17.70 17.56
N ARG A 89 -2.92 18.11 18.10
CA ARG A 89 -2.94 18.73 19.43
C ARG A 89 -3.65 20.08 19.20
N PRO A 90 -4.84 20.36 19.76
CA PRO A 90 -5.31 21.72 19.79
C PRO A 90 -4.32 22.45 20.69
N GLU A 91 -3.33 23.09 20.09
CA GLU A 91 -2.71 24.22 20.74
C GLU A 91 -3.86 25.19 20.93
N ASN A 92 -4.42 25.19 22.14
CA ASN A 92 -5.26 26.26 22.64
C ASN A 92 -4.29 27.34 23.10
N PRO A 93 -3.86 28.29 22.23
CA PRO A 93 -3.09 29.44 22.68
C PRO A 93 -3.87 30.29 23.71
N SER A 94 -5.19 30.08 23.82
CA SER A 94 -6.07 30.74 24.78
C SER A 94 -5.78 30.38 26.24
N LEU A 95 -5.35 29.14 26.55
CA LEU A 95 -5.04 28.75 27.94
C LEU A 95 -3.72 29.34 28.42
N LEU A 96 -2.71 29.44 27.55
CA LEU A 96 -1.46 30.10 27.86
C LEU A 96 -1.64 31.61 28.02
N LYS A 97 -2.48 32.24 27.17
CA LYS A 97 -2.78 33.67 27.26
C LYS A 97 -3.56 34.02 28.53
N ALA A 98 -4.54 33.19 28.92
CA ALA A 98 -5.29 33.36 30.17
C ALA A 98 -4.44 33.21 31.45
N LEU A 99 -3.35 32.44 31.39
CA LEU A 99 -2.39 32.32 32.51
C LEU A 99 -1.41 33.49 32.58
N LEU A 100 -1.08 34.11 31.44
CA LEU A 100 -0.26 35.32 31.40
C LEU A 100 -1.03 36.57 31.83
N ASP A 101 -2.30 36.71 31.43
CA ASP A 101 -3.13 37.87 31.77
C ASP A 101 -3.55 37.90 33.26
N LYS A 102 -3.48 36.77 33.97
CA LYS A 102 -3.85 36.69 35.41
C LYS A 102 -2.74 37.12 36.37
N LYS A 103 -1.60 37.60 35.84
CA LYS A 103 -0.40 37.98 36.61
C LYS A 103 -0.13 39.49 36.62
N GLN A 104 -1.11 40.31 36.27
CA GLN A 104 -1.09 41.76 36.46
C GLN A 104 -2.07 42.19 37.56
#